data_AF-A0A662RTQ5-F1
#
_entry.id   AF-A0A662RTQ5-F1
#
_cell.length_a   1.000
_cell.length_b   1.000
_cell.length_c   1.000
_cell.angle_alpha   90.00
_cell.angle_beta   90.00
_cell.angle_gamma   90.00
#
_symmetry.space_group_name_H-M   'P 1'
#
loop_
_entity.id
_entity.type
_entity.pdbx_description
1 polymer ?
#
loop_
_entity_poly.entity_id
_entity_poly.type
_entity_poly.pdbx_seq_one_letter_code
_entity_poly.pdbx_strand_id
1 'polypeptide(L)'
;WRKLVLIGLISSFNKGASGGGYGPLVTSGQILSGSSARNAVAATTVAEAIVCAVAFVAYLIAKGDIFWMLAVSTSLGSAAAAPLSVVTVRKISAEHLKNFVGFATILLGALIILKVICIDCVCIVKCQFE
;
A
#
# COMPACT_ATOMS: atom_id res chain seq x y z
N TRP A 1 17.66 -14.24 -3.17
CA TRP A 1 16.41 -14.96 -2.84
C TRP A 1 16.02 -14.89 -1.36
N ARG A 2 16.81 -15.41 -0.40
CA ARG A 2 16.45 -15.35 1.04
C ARG A 2 16.09 -13.94 1.56
N LYS A 3 16.86 -12.90 1.19
CA LYS A 3 16.56 -11.51 1.58
C LYS A 3 15.23 -11.00 1.02
N LEU A 4 14.91 -11.33 -0.23
CA LEU A 4 13.66 -10.93 -0.89
C LEU A 4 12.44 -11.60 -0.24
N VAL A 5 12.56 -12.89 0.13
CA VAL A 5 11.50 -13.61 0.85
C VAL A 5 11.26 -12.99 2.22
N LEU A 6 12.33 -12.65 2.95
CA LEU A 6 12.23 -12.02 4.26
C LEU A 6 11.57 -10.63 4.18
N ILE A 7 12.01 -9.79 3.24
CA ILE A 7 11.43 -8.46 3.00
C ILE A 7 9.97 -8.59 2.57
N GLY A 8 9.65 -9.54 1.69
CA GLY A 8 8.28 -9.82 1.26
C GLY A 8 7.38 -10.22 2.43
N LEU A 9 7.81 -11.15 3.28
CA LEU A 9 7.06 -11.57 4.46
C LEU A 9 6.79 -10.42 5.44
N ILE A 10 7.84 -9.67 5.80
CA ILE A 10 7.71 -8.54 6.73
C ILE A 10 6.78 -7.48 6.15
N SER A 11 6.91 -7.18 4.86
CA SER A 11 6.09 -6.18 4.19
C SER A 11 4.63 -6.63 4.06
N SER A 12 4.37 -7.90 3.72
CA SER A 12 3.01 -8.45 3.62
C SER A 12 2.31 -8.47 4.98
N PHE A 13 3.03 -8.82 6.05
CA PHE A 13 2.51 -8.73 7.41
C PHE A 13 2.19 -7.27 7.78
N ASN A 14 3.10 -6.33 7.48
CA ASN A 14 2.86 -4.91 7.72
C ASN A 14 1.66 -4.36 6.95
N LYS A 15 1.42 -4.81 5.72
CA LYS A 15 0.20 -4.46 4.98
C LYS A 15 -1.05 -5.03 5.62
N GLY A 16 -1.01 -6.27 6.09
CA GLY A 16 -2.14 -6.87 6.80
C GLY A 16 -2.48 -6.14 8.11
N ALA A 17 -1.45 -5.71 8.85
CA ALA A 17 -1.62 -5.05 10.14
C ALA A 17 -1.92 -3.54 10.05
N SER A 18 -1.26 -2.82 9.14
CA SER A 18 -1.33 -1.35 9.04
C SER A 18 -1.93 -0.83 7.72
N GLY A 19 -2.18 -1.70 6.73
CA GLY A 19 -2.79 -1.34 5.45
C GLY A 19 -1.86 -0.67 4.41
N GLY A 20 -0.68 -0.18 4.81
CA GLY A 20 0.19 0.67 3.97
C GLY A 20 1.64 0.18 3.79
N GLY A 21 2.45 0.93 3.04
CA GLY A 21 3.92 0.79 3.00
C GLY A 21 4.51 -0.37 2.18
N TYR A 22 3.73 -1.38 1.80
CA TYR A 22 4.19 -2.56 1.06
C TYR A 22 4.92 -2.25 -0.26
N GLY A 23 4.33 -1.39 -1.09
CA GLY A 23 4.83 -1.08 -2.43
C GLY A 23 6.25 -0.53 -2.43
N PRO A 24 6.53 0.59 -1.73
CA PRO A 24 7.88 1.14 -1.62
C PRO A 24 8.90 0.17 -1.00
N LEU A 25 8.52 -0.61 0.02
CA LEU A 25 9.42 -1.56 0.68
C LEU A 25 9.86 -2.71 -0.24
N VAL A 26 8.91 -3.39 -0.88
CA VAL A 26 9.20 -4.52 -1.77
C VAL A 26 9.87 -4.06 -3.06
N THR A 27 9.40 -2.96 -3.65
CA THR A 27 10.01 -2.40 -4.87
C THR A 27 11.44 -1.94 -4.61
N SER A 28 11.71 -1.26 -3.49
CA SER A 28 13.08 -0.85 -3.13
C SER A 28 13.97 -2.07 -2.87
N GLY A 29 13.46 -3.10 -2.18
CA GLY A 29 14.18 -4.36 -1.99
C GLY A 29 14.53 -5.07 -3.30
N GLN A 30 13.64 -5.02 -4.29
CA GLN A 30 13.88 -5.57 -5.63
C GLN A 30 14.87 -4.74 -6.45
N ILE A 31 14.81 -3.40 -6.37
CA ILE A 31 15.77 -2.50 -7.02
C ILE A 31 17.17 -2.72 -6.42
N LEU A 32 17.29 -2.80 -5.09
CA LEU A 32 18.53 -3.11 -4.39
C LEU A 32 19.09 -4.50 -4.74
N SER A 33 18.23 -5.41 -5.20
CA SER A 33 18.61 -6.75 -5.67
C SER A 33 19.01 -6.79 -7.15
N GLY A 34 19.09 -5.64 -7.83
CA GLY A 34 19.52 -5.52 -9.22
C GLY A 34 18.40 -5.56 -10.27
N SER A 35 17.12 -5.57 -9.85
CA SER A 35 16.00 -5.50 -10.80
C SER A 35 15.81 -4.07 -11.33
N SER A 36 15.44 -3.94 -12.60
CA SER A 36 15.04 -2.63 -13.14
C SER A 36 13.81 -2.10 -12.40
N ALA A 37 13.75 -0.78 -12.17
CA ALA A 37 12.67 -0.16 -11.41
C ALA A 37 11.28 -0.45 -12.01
N ARG A 38 11.17 -0.45 -13.35
CA ARG A 38 9.91 -0.77 -14.04
C ARG A 38 9.47 -2.21 -13.79
N ASN A 39 10.40 -3.17 -13.85
CA ASN A 39 10.09 -4.59 -13.64
C ASN A 39 9.77 -4.86 -12.17
N ALA A 40 10.47 -4.20 -11.24
CA ALA A 40 10.21 -4.30 -9.81
C ALA A 40 8.80 -3.80 -9.45
N VAL A 41 8.40 -2.63 -9.96
CA VAL A 41 7.05 -2.09 -9.73
C VAL A 41 5.99 -3.04 -10.30
N ALA A 42 6.17 -3.50 -11.55
CA ALA A 42 5.22 -4.42 -12.19
C ALA A 42 5.06 -5.73 -11.42
N ALA A 43 6.17 -6.35 -11.00
CA ALA A 43 6.16 -7.58 -10.20
C ALA A 43 5.49 -7.36 -8.83
N THR A 44 5.75 -6.22 -8.19
CA THR A 44 5.17 -5.87 -6.89
C THR A 44 3.65 -5.70 -6.98
N THR A 45 3.13 -5.07 -8.04
CA THR A 45 1.68 -4.91 -8.25
C THR A 45 0.98 -6.27 -8.43
N VAL A 46 1.56 -7.18 -9.20
CA VAL A 46 1.00 -8.53 -9.37
C VAL A 46 1.02 -9.29 -8.05
N ALA A 47 2.13 -9.22 -7.30
CA ALA A 47 2.24 -9.83 -5.98
C ALA A 47 1.21 -9.24 -5.00
N GLU A 48 1.00 -7.93 -5.01
CA GLU A 48 0.02 -7.26 -4.16
C GLU A 48 -1.42 -7.74 -4.46
N ALA A 49 -1.77 -7.91 -5.73
CA ALA A 49 -3.09 -8.44 -6.10
C ALA A 49 -3.33 -9.85 -5.54
N ILE A 50 -2.31 -10.73 -5.62
CA ILE A 50 -2.38 -12.08 -5.06
C ILE A 50 -2.48 -12.04 -3.53
N VAL A 51 -1.64 -11.23 -2.87
CA VAL A 51 -1.66 -11.08 -1.41
C VAL A 51 -3.01 -10.55 -0.93
N CYS A 52 -3.61 -9.58 -1.62
CA CYS A 52 -4.94 -9.05 -1.30
C CYS A 52 -6.03 -10.12 -1.50
N ALA A 53 -5.96 -10.92 -2.58
CA ALA A 53 -6.92 -12.01 -2.79
C ALA A 53 -6.83 -13.07 -1.69
N VAL A 54 -5.62 -13.49 -1.32
CA VAL A 54 -5.40 -14.45 -0.21
C VAL A 54 -5.86 -13.86 1.12
N ALA A 55 -5.55 -12.59 1.40
CA ALA A 55 -5.99 -11.91 2.62
C ALA A 55 -7.52 -11.80 2.70
N PHE A 56 -8.20 -11.53 1.59
CA PHE A 56 -9.65 -11.50 1.52
C PHE A 56 -10.26 -12.88 1.80
N VAL A 57 -9.74 -13.95 1.19
CA VAL A 57 -10.19 -15.32 1.47
C VAL A 57 -9.92 -15.70 2.94
N ALA A 58 -8.76 -15.35 3.47
CA ALA A 58 -8.45 -15.59 4.89
C ALA A 58 -9.41 -14.83 5.82
N TYR A 59 -9.79 -13.60 5.48
CA TYR A 59 -10.79 -12.83 6.22
C TYR A 59 -12.17 -13.50 6.20
N LEU A 60 -12.62 -13.99 5.03
CA LEU A 60 -13.87 -14.74 4.89
C LEU A 60 -13.91 -15.96 5.81
N ILE A 61 -12.82 -16.73 5.84
CA ILE A 61 -12.74 -17.94 6.66
C ILE A 61 -12.69 -17.58 8.16
N ALA A 62 -11.97 -16.52 8.53
CA ALA A 62 -11.76 -16.17 9.93
C ALA A 62 -12.97 -15.49 10.60
N LYS A 63 -13.69 -14.61 9.89
CA LYS A 63 -14.81 -13.85 10.46
C LYS A 63 -16.18 -14.17 9.84
N GLY A 64 -16.25 -14.59 8.58
CA GLY A 64 -17.48 -15.01 7.92
C GLY A 64 -18.53 -13.91 7.64
N ASP A 65 -18.50 -12.80 8.36
CA ASP A 65 -19.50 -11.74 8.26
C ASP A 65 -18.95 -10.52 7.49
N ILE A 66 -19.58 -10.20 6.36
CA ILE A 66 -19.23 -9.03 5.53
C ILE A 66 -20.48 -8.21 5.27
N PHE A 67 -20.36 -6.90 5.52
CA PHE A 67 -21.33 -5.93 5.02
C PHE A 67 -21.16 -5.77 3.51
N TRP A 68 -21.89 -6.57 2.73
CA TRP A 68 -21.85 -6.59 1.27
C TRP A 68 -22.08 -5.21 0.63
N MET A 69 -22.91 -4.37 1.25
CA MET A 69 -23.16 -3.01 0.77
C MET A 69 -21.89 -2.14 0.85
N LEU A 70 -21.15 -2.23 1.96
CA LEU A 70 -19.89 -1.52 2.12
C LEU A 70 -18.84 -2.09 1.17
N ALA A 71 -18.68 -3.41 1.13
CA ALA A 71 -17.71 -4.08 0.26
C ALA A 71 -17.89 -3.71 -1.22
N VAL A 72 -19.12 -3.70 -1.72
CA VAL A 72 -19.42 -3.35 -3.13
C VAL A 72 -19.18 -1.86 -3.38
N SER A 73 -19.60 -0.97 -2.47
CA SER A 73 -19.38 0.47 -2.63
C SER A 73 -17.90 0.84 -2.73
N THR A 74 -17.06 0.29 -1.85
CA THR A 74 -15.61 0.55 -1.84
C THR A 74 -14.92 -0.11 -3.03
N SER A 75 -15.36 -1.31 -3.42
CA SER A 75 -14.83 -2.01 -4.60
C SER A 75 -15.12 -1.23 -5.88
N LEU A 76 -16.36 -0.76 -6.07
CA LEU A 76 -16.73 0.05 -7.24
C LEU A 76 -15.97 1.37 -7.29
N GLY A 77 -15.85 2.07 -6.15
CA GLY A 77 -15.07 3.30 -6.05
C GLY A 77 -13.60 3.08 -6.43
N SER A 78 -12.97 2.03 -5.90
CA SER A 78 -11.57 1.70 -6.21
C SER A 78 -11.37 1.26 -7.67
N ALA A 79 -12.30 0.47 -8.22
CA ALA A 79 -12.25 0.01 -9.60
C ALA A 79 -12.41 1.14 -10.61
N ALA A 80 -13.26 2.13 -10.32
CA ALA A 80 -13.42 3.33 -11.14
C ALA A 80 -12.23 4.30 -10.99
N ALA A 81 -11.65 4.41 -9.79
CA ALA A 81 -10.50 5.28 -9.53
C ALA A 81 -9.22 4.78 -10.21
N ALA A 82 -8.98 3.47 -10.25
CA ALA A 82 -7.77 2.87 -10.80
C ALA A 82 -7.44 3.31 -12.26
N PRO A 83 -8.35 3.23 -13.25
CA PRO A 83 -8.06 3.69 -14.61
C PRO A 83 -7.87 5.20 -14.69
N LEU A 84 -8.61 5.99 -13.90
CA LEU A 84 -8.45 7.45 -13.84
C LEU A 84 -7.05 7.83 -13.32
N SER A 85 -6.55 7.12 -12.31
CA SER A 85 -5.18 7.28 -11.81
C SER A 85 -4.16 6.97 -12.90
N VAL A 86 -4.32 5.87 -13.65
CA VAL A 86 -3.39 5.48 -14.73
C VAL A 86 -3.36 6.52 -15.86
N VAL A 87 -4.51 7.06 -16.27
CA VAL A 87 -4.58 8.11 -17.30
C VAL A 87 -3.89 9.38 -16.83
N THR A 88 -4.06 9.74 -15.56
CA THR A 88 -3.45 10.94 -14.97
C THR A 88 -1.93 10.83 -14.89
N VAL A 89 -1.41 9.72 -14.37
CA VAL A 89 0.05 9.51 -14.25
C VAL A 89 0.73 9.37 -15.60
N ARG A 90 0.02 8.95 -16.65
CA ARG A 90 0.55 8.90 -18.02
C ARG A 90 0.79 10.28 -18.64
N LYS A 91 0.08 11.33 -18.21
CA LYS A 91 0.25 12.70 -18.72
C LYS A 91 1.42 13.44 -18.06
N ILE A 92 1.84 13.01 -16.87
CA ILE A 92 2.90 13.63 -16.09
C ILE A 92 4.22 12.89 -16.36
N SER A 93 5.33 13.62 -16.52
CA SER A 93 6.65 12.99 -16.68
C SER A 93 7.01 12.14 -15.46
N ALA A 94 7.58 10.95 -15.69
CA ALA A 94 7.90 9.98 -14.63
C ALA A 94 8.79 10.56 -13.51
N GLU A 95 9.67 11.51 -13.83
CA GLU A 95 10.57 12.14 -12.87
C GLU A 95 9.84 13.03 -11.87
N HIS A 96 8.98 13.93 -12.35
CA HIS A 96 8.13 14.77 -11.49
C HIS A 96 7.20 13.93 -10.61
N LEU A 97 6.61 12.86 -11.17
CA LEU A 97 5.74 11.97 -10.40
C LEU A 97 6.52 11.26 -9.28
N LYS A 98 7.72 10.77 -9.58
CA LYS A 98 8.57 10.09 -8.59
C LYS A 98 8.98 11.04 -7.46
N ASN A 99 9.37 12.28 -7.80
CA ASN A 99 9.75 13.28 -6.80
C ASN A 99 8.54 13.69 -5.94
N PHE A 100 7.37 13.86 -6.55
CA PHE A 100 6.13 14.20 -5.83
C PHE A 100 5.73 13.10 -4.85
N VAL A 101 5.71 11.83 -5.28
CA VAL A 101 5.38 10.70 -4.41
C VAL A 101 6.39 10.55 -3.28
N GLY A 102 7.68 10.72 -3.57
CA GLY A 102 8.74 10.69 -2.56
C GLY A 102 8.56 11.78 -1.51
N PHE A 103 8.35 13.03 -1.94
CA PHE A 103 8.12 14.16 -1.02
C PHE A 103 6.84 13.97 -0.20
N ALA A 104 5.73 13.57 -0.83
CA ALA A 104 4.48 13.31 -0.13
C ALA A 104 4.63 12.20 0.92
N THR A 105 5.38 11.14 0.63
CA THR A 105 5.63 10.03 1.58
C THR A 105 6.49 10.48 2.76
N ILE A 106 7.56 11.24 2.51
CA ILE A 106 8.41 11.81 3.57
C ILE A 106 7.59 12.76 4.45
N LEU A 107 6.79 13.62 3.83
CA LEU A 107 5.93 14.56 4.54
C LEU A 107 4.90 13.83 5.41
N LEU A 108 4.23 12.81 4.86
CA LEU A 108 3.26 12.01 5.60
C LEU A 108 3.92 11.28 6.78
N GLY A 109 5.10 10.71 6.57
CA GLY A 109 5.89 10.07 7.62
C GLY A 109 6.31 11.06 8.73
N ALA A 110 6.79 12.25 8.34
CA ALA A 110 7.14 13.31 9.28
C ALA A 110 5.93 13.78 10.09
N LEU A 111 4.77 13.96 9.45
CA LEU A 111 3.52 14.33 10.12
C LEU A 111 3.06 13.27 11.12
N ILE A 112 3.20 11.98 10.81
CA ILE A 112 2.88 10.89 11.73
C ILE A 112 3.82 10.92 12.94
N ILE A 113 5.12 11.12 12.73
CA ILE A 113 6.11 11.21 13.81
C ILE A 113 5.85 12.44 14.69
N LEU A 114 5.57 13.61 14.08
CA LEU A 114 5.22 14.82 14.83
C LEU A 114 3.91 14.65 15.61
N LYS A 115 2.91 13.97 15.05
CA LYS A 115 1.68 13.59 15.76
C LYS A 115 1.99 12.69 16.95
N VAL A 116 2.84 11.68 16.79
CA VAL A 116 3.21 10.77 17.90
C VAL A 116 3.99 11.49 18.99
N ILE A 117 4.91 12.39 18.64
CA ILE A 117 5.78 13.07 19.62
C ILE A 117 5.06 14.26 20.29
N CYS A 118 4.17 14.96 19.58
CA CYS A 118 3.45 16.12 20.10
C CYS A 118 2.13 15.75 20.81
N ILE A 119 1.64 14.52 20.62
CA ILE A 119 0.39 14.01 21.21
C ILE A 119 0.70 12.73 22.02
N ASP A 120 1.02 12.90 23.30
CA ASP A 120 0.89 11.84 24.31
C ASP A 120 -0.57 11.71 24.83
N CYS A 121 -1.57 12.40 24.24
CA CYS A 121 -2.89 12.53 24.88
C CYS A 121 -4.16 12.50 23.99
N VAL A 122 -4.13 12.38 22.66
CA VAL A 122 -5.39 12.43 21.87
C VAL A 122 -5.45 11.30 20.85
N CYS A 123 -6.20 10.25 21.22
CA CYS A 123 -6.83 9.27 20.35
C CYS A 123 -5.89 8.51 19.40
N ILE A 124 -5.55 7.28 19.79
CA ILE A 124 -5.71 6.11 18.93
C ILE A 124 -6.73 6.41 17.82
N VAL A 125 -6.28 6.42 16.56
CA VAL A 125 -6.94 5.76 15.43
C VAL A 125 -8.48 5.75 15.50
N LYS A 126 -9.14 6.90 15.61
CA LYS A 126 -10.61 6.97 15.59
C LYS A 126 -11.17 7.37 14.21
N CYS A 127 -10.35 7.40 13.15
CA CYS A 127 -10.73 8.08 11.90
C CYS A 127 -10.02 7.61 10.60
N GLN A 128 -9.53 6.37 10.52
CA GLN A 128 -9.11 5.79 9.21
C GLN A 128 -9.84 4.51 8.83
N PHE A 129 -10.69 3.99 9.72
CA PHE A 129 -11.50 2.81 9.46
C PHE A 129 -12.85 2.88 10.19
N GLU A 130 -13.49 4.05 10.10
CA GLU A 130 -14.94 4.22 10.24
C GLU A 130 -15.38 5.29 9.22
#